data_AF-A0A7X5YLM6-F1
#
_entry.id   AF-A0A7X5YLM6-F1
#
_cell.length_a   1.000
_cell.length_b   1.000
_cell.length_c   1.000
_cell.angle_alpha   90.00
_cell.angle_beta   90.00
_cell.angle_gamma   90.00
#
_symmetry.space_group_name_H-M   'P 1'
#
loop_
_entity.id
_entity.type
_entity.pdbx_description
1 polymer ?
#
loop_
_entity_poly.entity_id
_entity_poly.type
_entity_poly.pdbx_seq_one_letter_code
_entity_poly.pdbx_strand_id
1 'polypeptide(L)' 'MSRADACPDACLNDAEFDALARGELAPAALDRLRTQVQAVLDDPADGVSHDAVWSHLEQRMKRAARAA' A
#
# COMPACT_ATOMS: atom_id res chain seq x y z
N MET A 1 -19.71 7.97 -13.30
CA MET A 1 -18.59 7.04 -13.62
C MET A 1 -17.98 6.62 -12.30
N SER A 2 -18.06 5.32 -11.99
CA SER A 2 -17.72 4.75 -10.69
C SER A 2 -16.24 4.97 -10.35
N ARG A 3 -15.95 5.76 -9.31
CA ARG A 3 -14.61 5.98 -8.73
C ARG A 3 -14.17 4.81 -7.83
N ALA A 4 -14.58 3.59 -8.18
CA ALA A 4 -14.34 2.38 -7.38
C ALA A 4 -13.12 1.57 -7.84
N ASP A 5 -12.33 2.07 -8.79
CA ASP A 5 -11.21 1.34 -9.41
C ASP A 5 -9.82 1.98 -9.18
N ALA A 6 -9.72 2.96 -8.28
CA ALA A 6 -8.44 3.57 -7.93
C ALA A 6 -7.71 2.82 -6.79
N CYS A 7 -7.80 1.49 -6.79
CA CYS A 7 -6.86 0.65 -6.05
C CYS A 7 -6.29 -0.43 -6.97
N PRO A 8 -5.51 -0.07 -8.01
CA PRO A 8 -4.73 -1.06 -8.73
C PRO A 8 -3.47 -1.32 -7.91
N ASP A 9 -3.43 -2.38 -7.11
CA ASP A 9 -2.19 -2.96 -6.59
C ASP A 9 -1.26 -1.98 -5.83
N ALA A 10 -1.82 -1.19 -4.90
CA ALA A 10 -1.00 -0.49 -3.94
C ALA A 10 -0.39 -1.50 -2.95
N CYS A 11 0.95 -1.49 -2.94
CA CYS A 11 1.84 -2.08 -1.95
C CYS A 11 2.03 -3.59 -2.08
N LEU A 12 3.30 -3.96 -2.28
CA LEU A 12 3.92 -5.28 -2.09
C LEU A 12 2.97 -6.33 -1.49
N ASN A 13 2.86 -7.48 -2.14
CA ASN A 13 2.13 -8.60 -1.52
C ASN A 13 2.78 -8.96 -0.17
N ASP A 14 2.08 -9.70 0.70
CA ASP A 14 2.55 -9.94 2.07
C ASP A 14 3.99 -10.55 2.10
N ALA A 15 4.35 -11.41 1.14
CA ALA A 15 5.69 -11.99 1.05
C ALA A 15 6.75 -10.97 0.60
N GLU A 16 6.41 -10.07 -0.32
CA GLU A 16 7.28 -8.96 -0.71
C GLU A 16 7.43 -7.93 0.42
N PHE A 17 6.39 -7.69 1.20
CA PHE A 17 6.44 -6.83 2.38
C PHE A 17 7.36 -7.43 3.46
N ASP A 18 7.27 -8.73 3.71
CA ASP A 18 8.18 -9.44 4.60
C ASP A 18 9.62 -9.46 4.07
N ALA A 19 9.81 -9.55 2.74
CA ALA A 19 11.14 -9.44 2.12
C ALA A 19 11.71 -8.03 2.29
N LEU A 20 10.88 -6.98 2.16
CA LEU A 20 11.29 -5.60 2.43
C LEU A 20 11.71 -5.43 3.90
N ALA A 21 10.93 -5.93 4.84
CA ALA A 21 11.24 -5.85 6.28
C ALA A 21 12.56 -6.56 6.64
N ARG A 22 12.92 -7.61 5.89
CA ARG A 22 14.17 -8.36 6.06
C ARG A 22 15.34 -7.81 5.23
N GLY A 23 15.13 -6.79 4.39
CA GLY A 23 16.15 -6.25 3.50
C GLY A 23 16.48 -7.15 2.30
N GLU A 24 15.61 -8.12 2.00
CA GLU A 24 15.76 -9.13 0.94
C GLU A 24 14.88 -8.85 -0.27
N LEU A 25 14.24 -7.68 -0.34
CA LEU A 25 13.36 -7.36 -1.45
C LEU A 25 14.12 -7.36 -2.78
N ALA A 26 13.58 -8.08 -3.77
CA ALA A 26 14.17 -8.16 -5.09
C ALA A 26 14.35 -6.76 -5.71
N PRO A 27 15.46 -6.49 -6.42
CA PRO A 27 15.75 -5.14 -6.96
C PRO A 27 14.63 -4.59 -7.85
N ALA A 28 13.99 -5.46 -8.65
CA ALA A 28 12.87 -5.06 -9.51
C ALA A 28 11.63 -4.63 -8.72
N ALA A 29 11.34 -5.31 -7.60
CA ALA A 29 10.23 -4.94 -6.71
C ALA A 29 10.55 -3.66 -5.92
N LEU A 30 11.82 -3.46 -5.54
CA LEU A 30 12.29 -2.22 -4.91
C LEU A 30 12.18 -1.01 -5.85
N ASP A 31 12.54 -1.16 -7.13
CA ASP A 31 12.45 -0.09 -8.12
C ASP A 31 11.00 0.31 -8.41
N ARG A 32 10.11 -0.68 -8.48
CA ARG A 32 8.66 -0.47 -8.55
C ARG A 32 8.13 0.27 -7.33
N LEU A 33 8.53 -0.13 -6.12
CA LEU A 33 8.15 0.54 -4.87
C LEU A 33 8.62 2.01 -4.88
N ARG A 34 9.86 2.26 -5.30
CA ARG A 34 10.43 3.61 -5.38
C ARG A 34 9.65 4.50 -6.34
N THR A 35 9.29 4.00 -7.52
CA THR A 35 8.51 4.75 -8.51
C THR A 35 7.13 5.14 -7.97
N GLN A 36 6.49 4.24 -7.21
CA GLN A 36 5.19 4.52 -6.60
C GLN A 36 5.29 5.52 -5.46
N VAL A 37 6.28 5.37 -4.58
CA VAL A 37 6.54 6.35 -3.51
C VAL A 37 6.82 7.73 -4.11
N GLN A 38 7.62 7.79 -5.17
CA GLN A 38 7.93 9.04 -5.87
C GLN A 38 6.67 9.69 -6.45
N ALA A 39 5.79 8.91 -7.09
CA ALA A 39 4.52 9.43 -7.62
C ALA A 39 3.60 10.02 -6.53
N VAL A 40 3.56 9.42 -5.34
CA VAL A 40 2.82 9.97 -4.18
C VAL A 40 3.48 11.23 -3.63
N LEU A 41 4.81 11.32 -3.67
CA LEU A 41 5.55 12.50 -3.21
C LEU A 41 5.44 13.68 -4.20
N ASP A 42 5.34 13.40 -5.51
CA ASP A 42 5.22 14.41 -6.57
C ASP A 42 3.82 15.06 -6.64
N ASP A 43 2.76 14.38 -6.18
CA ASP A 43 1.41 14.96 -6.06
C ASP A 43 0.92 14.96 -4.59
N PRO A 44 1.22 16.02 -3.81
CA PRO A 44 0.77 16.13 -2.43
C PRO A 44 -0.72 16.43 -2.28
N ALA A 45 -1.44 16.77 -3.37
CA ALA A 45 -2.90 16.97 -3.34
C ALA A 45 -3.66 15.63 -3.45
N ASP A 46 -3.01 14.60 -4.01
CA ASP A 46 -3.40 13.19 -3.90
C ASP A 46 -2.73 12.51 -2.69
N GLY A 47 -2.27 13.31 -1.72
CA GLY A 47 -1.76 12.83 -0.45
C GLY A 47 -2.85 12.05 0.29
N VAL A 48 -2.63 10.75 0.48
CA VAL A 48 -3.55 9.91 1.23
C VAL A 48 -3.67 10.47 2.65
N SER A 49 -4.84 11.03 2.97
CA SER A 49 -5.14 11.57 4.29
C SER A 49 -4.88 10.52 5.36
N HIS A 50 -4.19 10.91 6.43
CA HIS A 50 -3.90 10.03 7.58
C HIS A 50 -5.15 9.30 8.09
N ASP A 51 -6.29 9.98 8.08
CA ASP A 51 -7.60 9.42 8.46
C ASP A 51 -8.08 8.30 7.53
N ALA A 52 -7.81 8.41 6.23
CA ALA A 52 -8.11 7.39 5.23
C ALA A 52 -7.19 6.17 5.39
N VAL A 53 -5.90 6.39 5.66
CA VAL A 53 -4.94 5.31 5.98
C VAL A 53 -5.38 4.55 7.23
N TRP A 54 -5.73 5.28 8.29
CA TRP A 54 -6.13 4.71 9.56
C TRP A 54 -7.45 3.92 9.45
N SER A 55 -8.44 4.47 8.76
CA SER A 55 -9.72 3.80 8.49
C SER A 55 -9.54 2.52 7.67
N HIS A 56 -8.64 2.52 6.68
CA HIS A 56 -8.35 1.33 5.88
C HIS A 56 -7.66 0.24 6.71
N LEU A 57 -6.69 0.62 7.54
CA LEU A 57 -6.00 -0.30 8.45
C LEU A 57 -6.99 -0.93 9.45
N GLU A 58 -7.85 -0.11 10.05
CA GLU A 58 -8.85 -0.58 11.01
C GLU A 58 -9.81 -1.60 10.37
N GLN A 59 -10.27 -1.34 9.14
CA GLN A 59 -11.10 -2.29 8.38
C GLN A 59 -10.37 -3.60 8.06
N ARG A 60 -9.08 -3.53 7.70
CA ARG A 60 -8.25 -4.72 7.46
C ARG A 60 -8.12 -5.57 8.72
N MET A 61 -7.88 -4.95 9.88
CA MET A 61 -7.81 -5.65 11.17
C MET A 61 -9.16 -6.26 11.57
N LYS A 62 -10.27 -5.54 11.38
CA LYS A 62 -11.63 -6.07 11.63
C LYS A 62 -11.96 -7.30 10.77
N ARG A 63 -11.52 -7.33 9.52
CA ARG A 63 -11.68 -8.51 8.63
C ARG A 63 -10.83 -9.69 9.10
N ALA A 64 -9.56 -9.45 9.44
CA ALA A 64 -8.67 -10.49 9.94
C ALA A 64 -9.18 -11.12 11.24
N ALA A 65 -9.68 -10.30 12.17
CA ALA A 65 -10.24 -10.76 13.45
C ALA A 65 -11.55 -11.54 13.31
N ARG A 66 -12.29 -11.39 12.20
CA ARG A 66 -13.51 -12.17 11.91
C ARG A 66 -13.23 -13.48 11.17
N ALA A 67 -12.04 -13.63 10.60
CA ALA A 67 -11.62 -14.83 9.89
C ALA A 67 -10.88 -15.84 10.78
N ALA A 68 -10.63 -15.48 12.05
CA ALA A 68 -10.06 -16.32 13.10
C ALA A 68 -11.16 -16.85 14.03
#